data_AF-X0GPT6-F1
#
_entry.id   AF-X0GPT6-F1
#
_cell.length_a   1.000
_cell.length_b   1.000
_cell.length_c   1.000
_cell.angle_alpha   90.00
_cell.angle_beta   90.00
_cell.angle_gamma   90.00
#
_symmetry.space_group_name_H-M   'P 1'
#
loop_
_entity.id
_entity.type
_entity.pdbx_description
1 polymer ?
#
loop_
_entity_poly.entity_id
_entity_poly.type
_entity_poly.pdbx_seq_one_letter_code
_entity_poly.pdbx_strand_id
1 'polypeptide(L)'
;MEDIVQLNQDYQILICRLCQAGVQPGAGIESHFRFVHQLKGQVLKDIKNYFSTLELADPKLIAVPEDNSPVIEQLAISDGYSCCACRYLTIARDNGVRHWREAGHGIVEERWTKVRLQTWMGGRNHARYWIVRDDSDSNGPSDTVNEANTRSQSAMDKIITASQARLKEEDAERLRKGDLKEDIDRDSPWVKRLGWVRHFGSRDLVSIHDAAEWLQVLAC
;
A
#
# COMPACT_ATOMS: atom_id res chain seq x y z
N MET A 1 -29.10 -4.73 -11.66
CA MET A 1 -28.73 -3.39 -11.16
C MET A 1 -28.07 -3.49 -9.78
N GLU A 2 -28.65 -4.32 -8.90
CA GLU A 2 -28.13 -4.59 -7.55
C GLU A 2 -26.70 -5.13 -7.53
N ASP A 3 -26.23 -5.82 -8.59
CA ASP A 3 -24.85 -6.29 -8.71
C ASP A 3 -23.80 -5.19 -8.95
N ILE A 4 -24.23 -3.97 -9.31
CA ILE A 4 -23.34 -2.87 -9.66
C ILE A 4 -23.30 -1.83 -8.56
N VAL A 5 -24.44 -1.58 -7.92
CA VAL A 5 -24.62 -0.49 -6.95
C VAL A 5 -25.48 -0.93 -5.79
N GLN A 6 -25.16 -0.40 -4.60
CA GLN A 6 -25.93 -0.59 -3.38
C GLN A 6 -26.10 0.75 -2.66
N LEU A 7 -27.32 1.04 -2.21
CA LEU A 7 -27.58 2.19 -1.34
C LEU A 7 -27.31 1.78 0.11
N ASN A 8 -26.41 2.49 0.78
CA ASN A 8 -26.33 2.44 2.23
C ASN A 8 -27.40 3.40 2.79
N GLN A 9 -28.42 2.85 3.45
CA GLN A 9 -29.55 3.63 3.97
C GLN A 9 -29.18 4.44 5.22
N ASP A 10 -28.24 3.97 6.05
CA ASP A 10 -27.87 4.66 7.28
C ASP A 10 -27.17 5.99 7.00
N TYR A 11 -26.36 6.02 5.94
CA TYR A 11 -25.58 7.20 5.54
C TYR A 11 -26.11 7.89 4.29
N GLN A 12 -27.12 7.31 3.63
CA GLN A 12 -27.65 7.76 2.33
C GLN A 12 -26.56 7.90 1.25
N ILE A 13 -25.57 6.99 1.26
CA ILE A 13 -24.46 6.98 0.30
C ILE A 13 -24.67 5.86 -0.71
N LEU A 14 -24.45 6.17 -1.98
CA LEU A 14 -24.41 5.17 -3.04
C LEU A 14 -23.03 4.50 -3.07
N ILE A 15 -22.98 3.19 -2.88
CA ILE A 15 -21.77 2.37 -2.95
C ILE A 15 -21.69 1.67 -4.31
N CYS A 16 -20.57 1.82 -5.00
CA CYS A 16 -20.24 1.02 -6.17
C CYS A 16 -19.70 -0.33 -5.74
N ARG A 17 -20.35 -1.43 -6.12
CA ARG A 17 -19.91 -2.78 -5.79
C ARG A 17 -18.70 -3.23 -6.62
N LEU A 18 -18.47 -2.60 -7.78
CA LEU A 18 -17.35 -2.94 -8.67
C LEU A 18 -15.99 -2.49 -8.13
N CYS A 19 -15.92 -1.33 -7.47
CA CYS A 19 -14.70 -0.83 -6.82
C CYS A 19 -14.80 -0.71 -5.30
N GLN A 20 -15.95 -1.08 -4.72
CA GLN A 20 -16.23 -1.06 -3.29
C GLN A 20 -15.97 0.33 -2.65
N ALA A 21 -16.45 1.37 -3.33
CA ALA A 21 -16.28 2.76 -2.92
C ALA A 21 -17.57 3.57 -3.06
N GLY A 22 -17.70 4.61 -2.25
CA GLY A 22 -18.77 5.60 -2.32
C GLY A 22 -18.72 6.40 -3.62
N VAL A 23 -19.90 6.66 -4.17
CA VAL A 23 -20.12 7.38 -5.42
C VAL A 23 -20.72 8.73 -5.10
N GLN A 24 -20.14 9.79 -5.68
CA GLN A 24 -20.68 11.14 -5.49
C GLN A 24 -22.03 11.30 -6.20
N PRO A 25 -22.97 12.03 -5.59
CA PRO A 25 -24.31 12.23 -6.17
C PRO A 25 -24.29 13.12 -7.42
N GLY A 26 -25.45 13.22 -8.07
CA GLY A 26 -25.64 14.05 -9.27
C GLY A 26 -24.78 13.61 -10.45
N ALA A 27 -24.03 14.54 -11.05
CA ALA A 27 -23.14 14.26 -12.18
C ALA A 27 -21.99 13.28 -11.81
N GLY A 28 -21.71 13.11 -10.52
CA GLY A 28 -20.72 12.16 -10.01
C GLY A 28 -21.08 10.71 -10.31
N ILE A 29 -22.37 10.36 -10.29
CA ILE A 29 -22.85 8.99 -10.57
C ILE A 29 -22.49 8.59 -12.00
N GLU A 30 -22.89 9.40 -12.98
CA GLU A 30 -22.61 9.13 -14.39
C GLU A 30 -21.11 9.10 -14.66
N SER A 31 -20.37 10.06 -14.10
CA SER A 31 -18.93 10.18 -14.30
C SER A 31 -18.18 8.98 -13.71
N HIS A 32 -18.54 8.53 -12.51
CA HIS A 32 -17.93 7.37 -11.87
C HIS A 32 -18.09 6.12 -12.75
N PHE A 33 -19.33 5.75 -13.09
CA PHE A 33 -19.57 4.52 -13.84
C PHE A 33 -19.05 4.58 -15.28
N ARG A 34 -19.10 5.75 -15.93
CA ARG A 34 -18.58 5.90 -17.29
C ARG A 34 -17.06 5.87 -17.34
N PHE A 35 -16.36 6.59 -16.46
CA PHE A 35 -14.90 6.74 -16.59
C PHE A 35 -14.12 5.68 -15.80
N VAL A 36 -14.62 5.26 -14.64
CA VAL A 36 -13.95 4.25 -13.80
C VAL A 36 -14.27 2.84 -14.28
N HIS A 37 -15.53 2.57 -14.65
CA HIS A 37 -16.00 1.24 -15.00
C HIS A 37 -16.39 1.05 -16.46
N GLN A 38 -16.30 2.10 -17.30
CA GLN A 38 -16.63 2.05 -18.73
C GLN A 38 -18.04 1.54 -19.03
N LEU A 39 -18.98 1.70 -18.09
CA LEU A 39 -20.38 1.34 -18.28
C LEU A 39 -21.04 2.27 -19.31
N LYS A 40 -21.88 1.70 -20.17
CA LYS A 40 -22.53 2.38 -21.30
C LYS A 40 -23.96 1.87 -21.49
N GLY A 41 -24.70 2.52 -22.37
CA GLY A 41 -26.02 2.08 -22.80
C GLY A 41 -27.09 2.21 -21.72
N GLN A 42 -28.05 1.29 -21.74
CA GLN A 42 -29.25 1.36 -20.90
C GLN A 42 -28.92 1.24 -19.41
N VAL A 43 -27.98 0.36 -19.04
CA VAL A 43 -27.58 0.14 -17.63
C VAL A 43 -27.12 1.43 -16.95
N LEU A 44 -26.27 2.22 -17.62
CA LEU A 44 -25.80 3.51 -17.07
C LEU A 44 -26.95 4.52 -16.94
N LYS A 45 -27.85 4.56 -17.93
CA LYS A 45 -29.03 5.44 -17.89
C LYS A 45 -29.95 5.06 -16.75
N ASP A 46 -30.19 3.78 -16.53
CA ASP A 46 -31.07 3.29 -15.47
C ASP A 46 -30.50 3.61 -14.09
N ILE A 47 -29.20 3.36 -13.85
CA ILE A 47 -28.53 3.72 -12.60
C ILE A 47 -28.64 5.22 -12.35
N LYS A 48 -28.27 6.05 -13.34
CA LYS A 48 -28.37 7.51 -13.21
C LYS A 48 -29.79 7.94 -12.90
N ASN A 49 -30.76 7.51 -13.69
CA ASN A 49 -32.15 7.98 -13.58
C ASN A 49 -32.76 7.58 -12.25
N TYR A 50 -32.53 6.35 -11.78
CA TYR A 50 -33.04 5.89 -10.50
C TYR A 50 -32.41 6.69 -9.33
N PHE A 51 -31.09 6.70 -9.22
CA PHE A 51 -30.40 7.30 -8.08
C PHE A 51 -30.37 8.84 -8.11
N SER A 52 -30.64 9.49 -9.25
CA SER A 52 -30.81 10.95 -9.30
C SER A 52 -32.12 11.44 -8.66
N THR A 53 -33.08 10.54 -8.42
CA THR A 53 -34.33 10.89 -7.71
C THR A 53 -34.20 10.85 -6.18
N LEU A 54 -33.11 10.29 -5.68
CA LEU A 54 -32.87 10.13 -4.25
C LEU A 54 -31.99 11.26 -3.70
N GLU A 55 -32.25 11.67 -2.46
CA GLU A 55 -31.40 12.59 -1.71
C GLU A 55 -30.19 11.84 -1.16
N LEU A 56 -29.13 11.77 -1.96
CA LEU A 56 -27.89 11.08 -1.62
C LEU A 56 -26.86 12.03 -0.99
N ALA A 57 -26.19 11.56 0.06
CA ALA A 57 -25.10 12.28 0.71
C ALA A 57 -23.81 12.19 -0.13
N ASP A 58 -23.02 13.27 -0.11
CA ASP A 58 -21.69 13.26 -0.75
C ASP A 58 -20.67 12.57 0.17
N PRO A 59 -20.06 11.44 -0.25
CA PRO A 59 -19.05 10.73 0.52
C PRO A 59 -17.80 11.58 0.85
N LYS A 60 -17.55 12.68 0.14
CA LYS A 60 -16.46 13.61 0.49
C LYS A 60 -16.79 14.48 1.69
N LEU A 61 -18.06 14.84 1.85
CA LEU A 61 -18.51 15.89 2.79
C LEU A 61 -19.09 15.30 4.07
N ILE A 62 -19.76 14.16 3.98
CA ILE A 62 -20.38 13.50 5.14
C ILE A 62 -19.35 13.14 6.20
N ALA A 63 -19.79 13.10 7.46
CA ALA A 63 -18.97 12.58 8.55
C ALA A 63 -18.55 11.12 8.27
N VAL A 64 -17.36 10.77 8.75
CA VAL A 64 -16.96 9.36 8.81
C VAL A 64 -17.61 8.72 10.03
N PRO A 65 -17.89 7.41 9.99
CA PRO A 65 -18.24 6.64 11.17
C PRO A 65 -17.23 6.82 12.31
N GLU A 66 -17.67 6.52 13.53
CA GLU A 66 -16.78 6.50 14.69
C GLU A 66 -15.76 5.34 14.58
N ASP A 67 -14.60 5.52 15.21
CA ASP A 67 -13.60 4.46 15.24
C ASP A 67 -14.15 3.26 16.02
N ASN A 68 -13.84 2.06 15.52
CA ASN A 68 -14.46 0.82 15.96
C ASN A 68 -15.97 0.82 15.67
N SER A 69 -16.42 1.31 14.52
CA SER A 69 -17.76 1.00 14.03
C SER A 69 -17.81 -0.43 13.46
N PRO A 70 -19.00 -1.04 13.33
CA PRO A 70 -19.18 -2.22 12.50
C PRO A 70 -18.68 -1.97 11.07
N VAL A 71 -18.29 -3.06 10.40
CA VAL A 71 -17.91 -3.02 8.99
C VAL A 71 -19.14 -2.60 8.16
N ILE A 72 -18.95 -1.61 7.29
CA ILE A 72 -19.97 -1.25 6.32
C ILE A 72 -19.85 -2.19 5.12
N GLU A 73 -20.92 -2.92 4.85
CA GLU A 73 -20.97 -3.87 3.75
C GLU A 73 -20.69 -3.20 2.40
N GLN A 74 -20.08 -3.98 1.49
CA GLN A 74 -19.68 -3.55 0.14
C GLN A 74 -18.62 -2.45 0.04
N LEU A 75 -18.11 -1.90 1.15
CA LEU A 75 -16.92 -1.05 1.13
C LEU A 75 -15.63 -1.85 1.30
N ALA A 76 -14.59 -1.43 0.59
CA ALA A 76 -13.28 -2.06 0.67
C ALA A 76 -12.71 -1.91 2.08
N ILE A 77 -12.21 -3.03 2.63
CA ILE A 77 -11.47 -3.03 3.89
C ILE A 77 -9.99 -3.06 3.54
N SER A 78 -9.22 -2.16 4.13
CA SER A 78 -7.77 -2.06 3.93
C SER A 78 -7.05 -2.25 5.25
N ASP A 79 -5.95 -2.99 5.22
CA ASP A 79 -5.02 -3.01 6.34
C ASP A 79 -4.27 -1.68 6.43
N GLY A 80 -4.15 -1.15 7.63
CA GLY A 80 -3.49 0.11 7.88
C GLY A 80 -2.89 0.21 9.26
N TYR A 81 -2.54 1.44 9.61
CA TYR A 81 -1.77 1.80 10.78
C TYR A 81 -2.46 2.97 11.48
N SER A 82 -2.67 2.80 12.78
CA SER A 82 -3.08 3.87 13.69
C SER A 82 -1.86 4.34 14.48
N CYS A 83 -1.69 5.65 14.60
CA CYS A 83 -0.65 6.23 15.45
C CYS A 83 -0.99 5.99 16.93
N CYS A 84 -0.01 5.59 17.74
CA CYS A 84 -0.25 5.37 19.17
C CYS A 84 -0.39 6.67 19.98
N ALA A 85 0.10 7.79 19.45
CA ALA A 85 0.12 9.08 20.15
C ALA A 85 -1.06 10.01 19.78
N CYS A 86 -1.71 9.81 18.62
CA CYS A 86 -2.83 10.63 18.17
C CYS A 86 -3.73 9.87 17.18
N ARG A 87 -4.86 10.46 16.78
CA ARG A 87 -5.83 9.82 15.86
C ARG A 87 -5.40 9.76 14.38
N TYR A 88 -4.10 9.78 14.09
CA TYR A 88 -3.63 9.70 12.71
C TYR A 88 -3.77 8.27 12.17
N LEU A 89 -4.46 8.13 11.04
CA LEU A 89 -4.70 6.84 10.37
C LEU A 89 -4.11 6.85 8.95
N THR A 90 -3.50 5.75 8.55
CA THR A 90 -2.99 5.59 7.19
C THR A 90 -2.91 4.14 6.74
N ILE A 91 -3.06 3.88 5.45
CA ILE A 91 -2.79 2.56 4.86
C ILE A 91 -1.32 2.36 4.49
N ALA A 92 -0.53 3.45 4.45
CA ALA A 92 0.86 3.41 3.98
C ALA A 92 1.83 3.62 5.15
N ARG A 93 2.70 2.64 5.39
CA ARG A 93 3.68 2.68 6.50
C ARG A 93 4.58 3.92 6.46
N ASP A 94 5.04 4.31 5.28
CA ASP A 94 5.93 5.47 5.09
C ASP A 94 5.26 6.78 5.51
N ASN A 95 3.94 6.90 5.30
CA ASN A 95 3.18 8.04 5.78
C ASN A 95 3.12 8.07 7.31
N GLY A 96 2.99 6.93 7.97
CA GLY A 96 3.06 6.82 9.43
C GLY A 96 4.42 7.25 9.99
N VAL A 97 5.51 6.82 9.36
CA VAL A 97 6.88 7.22 9.74
C VAL A 97 7.10 8.72 9.57
N ARG A 98 6.64 9.28 8.44
CA ARG A 98 6.70 10.72 8.18
C ARG A 98 5.88 11.51 9.19
N HIS A 99 4.64 11.10 9.42
CA HIS A 99 3.74 11.71 10.39
C HIS A 99 4.37 11.74 11.80
N TRP A 100 4.96 10.63 12.25
CA TRP A 100 5.58 10.56 13.59
C TRP A 100 6.66 11.63 13.78
N ARG A 101 7.49 11.86 12.75
CA ARG A 101 8.54 12.88 12.78
C ARG A 101 7.95 14.29 12.71
N GLU A 102 7.00 14.54 11.82
CA GLU A 102 6.41 15.87 11.60
C GLU A 102 5.54 16.33 12.77
N ALA A 103 4.84 15.40 13.43
CA ALA A 103 4.03 15.69 14.61
C ALA A 103 4.85 15.84 15.89
N GLY A 104 6.15 15.54 15.86
CA GLY A 104 7.03 15.63 17.02
C GLY A 104 6.73 14.59 18.09
N HIS A 105 6.22 13.42 17.71
CA HIS A 105 5.98 12.32 18.66
C HIS A 105 7.32 11.81 19.20
N GLY A 106 7.38 11.53 20.50
CA GLY A 106 8.61 11.19 21.22
C GLY A 106 9.25 9.85 20.83
N ILE A 107 10.22 9.40 21.62
CA ILE A 107 10.85 8.09 21.43
C ILE A 107 10.05 7.06 22.21
N VAL A 108 9.11 6.41 21.52
CA VAL A 108 8.35 5.27 22.03
C VAL A 108 8.71 4.03 21.20
N GLU A 109 8.77 2.87 21.85
CA GLU A 109 9.05 1.58 21.20
C GLU A 109 7.98 1.24 20.15
N GLU A 110 6.71 1.39 20.52
CA GLU A 110 5.57 1.17 19.64
C GLU A 110 5.00 2.49 19.13
N ARG A 111 5.24 2.77 17.85
CA ARG A 111 4.82 4.02 17.18
C ARG A 111 3.46 3.90 16.50
N TRP A 112 3.05 2.68 16.18
CA TRP A 112 1.81 2.41 15.46
C TRP A 112 1.26 1.02 15.76
N THR A 113 -0.06 0.92 15.69
CA THR A 113 -0.80 -0.34 15.80
C THR A 113 -1.40 -0.70 14.45
N LYS A 114 -1.32 -1.98 14.08
CA LYS A 114 -2.01 -2.48 12.87
C LYS A 114 -3.51 -2.48 13.13
N VAL A 115 -4.27 -1.90 12.21
CA VAL A 115 -5.73 -1.78 12.30
C VAL A 115 -6.36 -2.03 10.94
N ARG A 116 -7.63 -2.44 10.95
CA ARG A 116 -8.45 -2.52 9.73
C ARG A 116 -9.17 -1.20 9.53
N LEU A 117 -9.10 -0.67 8.32
CA LEU A 117 -9.63 0.63 7.96
C LEU A 117 -10.66 0.51 6.83
N GLN A 118 -11.69 1.34 6.89
CA GLN A 118 -12.56 1.65 5.76
C GLN A 118 -12.51 3.14 5.43
N THR A 119 -12.91 3.49 4.21
CA THR A 119 -13.03 4.86 3.72
C THR A 119 -14.22 4.95 2.79
N TRP A 120 -14.91 6.08 2.77
CA TRP A 120 -15.96 6.32 1.77
C TRP A 120 -15.37 6.40 0.36
N MET A 121 -14.25 7.09 0.21
CA MET A 121 -13.63 7.36 -1.09
C MET A 121 -12.40 6.49 -1.26
N GLY A 122 -12.41 5.63 -2.29
CA GLY A 122 -11.22 4.94 -2.74
C GLY A 122 -10.25 5.92 -3.43
N GLY A 123 -9.03 6.08 -2.89
CA GLY A 123 -7.99 6.92 -3.48
C GLY A 123 -7.15 7.71 -2.47
N ARG A 124 -5.91 8.04 -2.83
CA ARG A 124 -4.90 8.59 -1.91
C ARG A 124 -5.19 9.99 -1.35
N ASN A 125 -5.95 10.82 -2.07
CA ASN A 125 -6.01 12.26 -1.78
C ASN A 125 -7.27 12.72 -1.02
N HIS A 126 -8.30 11.87 -0.95
CA HIS A 126 -9.57 12.18 -0.30
C HIS A 126 -10.04 11.07 0.65
N ALA A 127 -9.19 10.09 0.93
CA ALA A 127 -9.53 9.03 1.85
C ALA A 127 -9.58 9.59 3.28
N ARG A 128 -10.73 9.40 3.92
CA ARG A 128 -10.97 9.71 5.32
C ARG A 128 -11.26 8.38 5.99
N TYR A 129 -10.25 7.86 6.67
CA TYR A 129 -10.30 6.54 7.27
C TYR A 129 -10.99 6.57 8.63
N TRP A 130 -11.60 5.44 8.98
CA TRP A 130 -12.01 5.08 10.34
C TRP A 130 -11.63 3.63 10.59
N ILE A 131 -11.46 3.27 11.87
CA ILE A 131 -11.16 1.90 12.29
C ILE A 131 -12.45 1.09 12.31
N VAL A 132 -12.42 -0.13 11.78
CA VAL A 132 -13.55 -1.08 11.87
C VAL A 132 -13.30 -2.14 12.95
N ARG A 133 -14.36 -2.58 13.63
CA ARG A 133 -14.28 -3.71 14.57
C ARG A 133 -13.95 -4.99 13.82
N ASP A 134 -13.11 -5.82 14.43
CA ASP A 134 -12.95 -7.20 14.01
C ASP A 134 -13.92 -8.06 14.83
N ASP A 135 -15.00 -8.51 14.20
CA ASP A 135 -15.90 -9.47 14.86
C ASP A 135 -15.23 -10.85 15.02
N SER A 136 -14.04 -11.05 14.41
CA SER A 136 -13.30 -12.31 14.48
C SER A 136 -12.60 -12.58 15.82
N ASP A 137 -12.48 -11.58 16.70
CA ASP A 137 -11.89 -11.76 18.05
C ASP A 137 -12.90 -12.22 19.12
N SER A 138 -14.17 -12.46 18.74
CA SER A 138 -15.21 -12.92 19.67
C SER A 138 -15.23 -14.43 19.92
N ASN A 139 -14.33 -15.21 19.32
CA ASN A 139 -14.20 -16.64 19.63
C ASN A 139 -13.27 -16.83 20.85
N GLY A 140 -13.89 -16.85 22.04
CA GLY A 140 -13.29 -17.50 23.20
C GLY A 140 -12.85 -18.94 22.87
N PRO A 141 -11.91 -19.52 23.64
CA PRO A 141 -11.23 -20.75 23.27
C PRO A 141 -12.22 -21.92 23.23
N SER A 142 -12.73 -22.22 22.04
CA SER A 142 -13.43 -23.47 21.78
C SER A 142 -12.38 -24.49 21.36
N ASP A 143 -11.85 -25.19 22.37
CA ASP A 143 -11.10 -26.42 22.20
C ASP A 143 -11.96 -27.41 21.41
N THR A 144 -11.74 -27.52 20.11
CA THR A 144 -11.98 -28.73 19.29
C THR A 144 -11.71 -28.44 17.81
N VAL A 145 -10.46 -28.51 17.36
CA VAL A 145 -10.18 -28.91 15.97
C VAL A 145 -8.78 -29.49 15.74
N ASN A 146 -8.76 -30.83 15.64
CA ASN A 146 -8.15 -31.63 14.58
C ASN A 146 -6.63 -31.58 14.36
N GLU A 147 -5.94 -32.54 15.00
CA GLU A 147 -4.53 -32.93 14.86
C GLU A 147 -4.02 -33.09 13.39
N ALA A 148 -4.92 -33.27 12.43
CA ALA A 148 -4.59 -33.36 11.01
C ALA A 148 -4.18 -32.00 10.39
N ASN A 149 -4.75 -30.88 10.87
CA ASN A 149 -4.45 -29.55 10.32
C ASN A 149 -3.10 -29.02 10.83
N THR A 150 -2.76 -29.30 12.10
CA THR A 150 -1.48 -28.92 12.70
C THR A 150 -0.29 -29.61 12.03
N ARG A 151 -0.45 -30.87 11.60
CA ARG A 151 0.61 -31.60 10.88
C ARG A 151 0.86 -31.05 9.48
N SER A 152 -0.19 -30.56 8.81
CA SER A 152 -0.08 -29.95 7.47
C SER A 152 0.50 -28.53 7.53
N GLN A 153 0.16 -27.74 8.54
CA GLN A 153 0.77 -26.43 8.80
C GLN A 153 2.26 -26.55 9.17
N SER A 154 2.60 -27.50 10.04
CA SER A 154 4.00 -27.79 10.41
C SER A 154 4.87 -28.23 9.23
N ALA A 155 4.29 -28.90 8.22
CA ALA A 155 5.00 -29.26 7.01
C ALA A 155 5.28 -28.05 6.10
N MET A 156 4.34 -27.12 5.97
CA MET A 156 4.55 -25.88 5.20
C MET A 156 5.55 -24.94 5.87
N ASP A 157 5.51 -24.78 7.20
CA ASP A 157 6.45 -23.94 7.92
C ASP A 157 7.90 -24.41 7.77
N LYS A 158 8.11 -25.74 7.71
CA LYS A 158 9.43 -26.33 7.44
C LYS A 158 9.93 -26.01 6.04
N ILE A 159 9.05 -26.01 5.03
CA ILE A 159 9.40 -25.65 3.65
C ILE A 159 9.73 -24.15 3.53
N ILE A 160 8.96 -23.29 4.21
CA ILE A 160 9.21 -21.84 4.26
C ILE A 160 10.54 -21.55 4.95
N THR A 161 10.83 -22.22 6.07
CA THR A 161 12.09 -22.04 6.79
C THR A 161 13.30 -22.48 5.96
N ALA A 162 13.21 -23.62 5.27
CA ALA A 162 14.27 -24.11 4.40
C ALA A 162 14.52 -23.18 3.19
N SER A 163 13.45 -22.63 2.60
CA SER A 163 13.60 -21.70 1.48
C SER A 163 14.19 -20.35 1.91
N GLN A 164 13.79 -19.82 3.07
CA GLN A 164 14.37 -18.60 3.63
C GLN A 164 15.84 -18.76 4.00
N ALA A 165 16.26 -19.92 4.49
CA ALA A 165 17.67 -20.20 4.77
C ALA A 165 18.51 -20.19 3.48
N ARG A 166 18.02 -20.83 2.41
CA ARG A 166 18.70 -20.84 1.11
C ARG A 166 18.82 -19.45 0.50
N LEU A 167 17.76 -18.64 0.58
CA LEU A 167 17.78 -17.26 0.07
C LEU A 167 18.78 -16.38 0.84
N LYS A 168 18.86 -16.53 2.16
CA LYS A 168 19.86 -15.81 2.97
C LYS A 168 21.28 -16.23 2.64
N GLU A 169 21.51 -17.50 2.32
CA GLU A 169 22.82 -17.99 1.90
C GLU A 169 23.20 -17.46 0.52
N GLU A 170 22.27 -17.47 -0.44
CA GLU A 170 22.45 -16.86 -1.76
C GLU A 170 22.71 -15.35 -1.68
N ASP A 171 21.98 -14.60 -0.84
CA ASP A 171 22.22 -13.16 -0.64
C ASP A 171 23.54 -12.87 0.09
N ALA A 172 23.95 -13.72 1.05
CA ALA A 172 25.26 -13.61 1.68
C ALA A 172 26.40 -13.89 0.67
N GLU A 173 26.19 -14.79 -0.28
CA GLU A 173 27.15 -15.05 -1.36
C GLU A 173 27.17 -13.91 -2.40
N ARG A 174 26.02 -13.30 -2.69
CA ARG A 174 25.94 -12.09 -3.53
C ARG A 174 26.63 -10.89 -2.88
N LEU A 175 26.48 -10.69 -1.57
CA LEU A 175 27.21 -9.66 -0.82
C LEU A 175 28.73 -9.90 -0.88
N ARG A 176 29.17 -11.15 -0.71
CA ARG A 176 30.60 -11.50 -0.85
C ARG A 176 31.16 -11.30 -2.27
N LYS A 177 30.34 -11.46 -3.32
CA LYS A 177 30.75 -11.22 -4.72
C LYS A 177 30.57 -9.76 -5.16
N GLY A 178 29.64 -9.02 -4.54
CA GLY A 178 29.31 -7.63 -4.85
C GLY A 178 30.39 -6.64 -4.39
N ASP A 179 31.12 -6.96 -3.33
CA ASP A 179 32.21 -6.11 -2.79
C ASP A 179 33.43 -5.97 -3.71
N LEU A 180 33.51 -6.68 -4.84
CA LEU A 180 34.65 -6.59 -5.76
C LEU A 180 34.39 -5.84 -7.08
N LYS A 181 33.17 -5.33 -7.34
CA LYS A 181 32.87 -4.76 -8.68
C LYS A 181 31.96 -3.55 -8.75
N GLU A 182 31.33 -3.12 -7.65
CA GLU A 182 30.33 -2.04 -7.68
C GLU A 182 30.79 -0.69 -7.12
N ASP A 183 32.10 -0.38 -7.14
CA ASP A 183 32.59 0.97 -6.81
C ASP A 183 33.04 1.77 -8.04
N ILE A 184 32.29 1.69 -9.14
CA ILE A 184 32.38 2.68 -10.23
C ILE A 184 30.99 3.17 -10.56
N ASP A 185 30.54 4.16 -9.79
CA ASP A 185 29.32 4.91 -10.07
C ASP A 185 29.48 5.73 -11.37
N ARG A 186 29.03 5.13 -12.48
CA ARG A 186 29.00 5.75 -13.81
C ARG A 186 28.12 7.00 -13.89
N ASP A 187 27.27 7.24 -12.89
CA ASP A 187 26.37 8.39 -12.85
C ASP A 187 26.85 9.52 -11.93
N SER A 188 28.02 9.35 -11.29
CA SER A 188 28.61 10.34 -10.40
C SER A 188 28.73 11.72 -11.10
N PRO A 189 28.27 12.80 -10.45
CA PRO A 189 28.34 14.16 -11.00
C PRO A 189 29.76 14.61 -11.37
N TRP A 190 30.79 14.01 -10.76
CA TRP A 190 32.19 14.30 -11.03
C TRP A 190 32.67 13.72 -12.37
N VAL A 191 32.27 12.48 -12.70
CA VAL A 191 32.58 11.79 -13.97
C VAL A 191 31.94 12.52 -15.16
N LYS A 192 30.70 13.02 -14.97
CA LYS A 192 30.00 13.84 -15.97
C LYS A 192 30.66 15.20 -16.17
N ARG A 193 31.12 15.84 -15.09
CA ARG A 193 31.72 17.19 -15.13
C ARG A 193 33.06 17.24 -15.88
N LEU A 194 33.84 16.16 -15.83
CA LEU A 194 35.13 16.06 -16.53
C LEU A 194 35.01 15.53 -17.97
N GLY A 195 33.80 15.19 -18.44
CA GLY A 195 33.55 14.84 -19.83
C GLY A 195 34.13 13.49 -20.30
N TRP A 196 34.39 12.56 -19.37
CA TRP A 196 35.10 11.31 -19.65
C TRP A 196 34.39 10.42 -20.69
N VAL A 197 33.06 10.37 -20.63
CA VAL A 197 32.23 9.62 -21.60
C VAL A 197 32.44 10.13 -23.03
N ARG A 198 32.70 11.43 -23.21
CA ARG A 198 32.94 12.04 -24.52
C ARG A 198 34.35 11.75 -25.06
N HIS A 199 35.32 11.56 -24.18
CA HIS A 199 36.73 11.40 -24.56
C HIS A 199 37.16 9.93 -24.74
N PHE A 200 36.56 8.99 -24.02
CA PHE A 200 37.01 7.57 -24.04
C PHE A 200 36.04 6.60 -24.72
N GLY A 201 34.84 7.04 -25.11
CA GLY A 201 33.91 6.26 -25.92
C GLY A 201 33.62 4.87 -25.33
N SER A 202 33.86 3.82 -26.13
CA SER A 202 33.56 2.41 -25.81
C SER A 202 34.73 1.61 -25.21
N ARG A 203 35.83 2.25 -24.80
CA ARG A 203 36.92 1.54 -24.11
C ARG A 203 36.52 1.18 -22.67
N ASP A 204 37.03 0.04 -22.20
CA ASP A 204 36.75 -0.48 -20.85
C ASP A 204 37.41 0.40 -19.79
N LEU A 205 36.59 1.21 -19.11
CA LEU A 205 37.01 2.23 -18.15
C LEU A 205 37.65 1.64 -16.88
N VAL A 206 37.44 0.34 -16.62
CA VAL A 206 38.10 -0.40 -15.52
C VAL A 206 39.62 -0.43 -15.72
N SER A 207 40.08 -0.66 -16.95
CA SER A 207 41.51 -0.68 -17.28
C SER A 207 42.19 0.69 -17.12
N ILE A 208 41.43 1.80 -17.16
CA ILE A 208 41.96 3.16 -17.03
C ILE A 208 42.05 3.55 -15.54
N HIS A 209 41.08 3.12 -14.73
CA HIS A 209 41.11 3.28 -13.27
C HIS A 209 42.33 2.57 -12.66
N ASP A 210 42.55 1.30 -13.01
CA ASP A 210 43.68 0.51 -12.50
C ASP A 210 45.04 1.10 -12.90
N ALA A 211 45.13 1.72 -14.09
CA ALA A 211 46.34 2.40 -14.54
C ALA A 211 46.60 3.73 -13.79
N ALA A 212 45.54 4.41 -13.33
CA ALA A 212 45.65 5.65 -12.57
C ALA A 212 46.04 5.39 -11.11
N GLU A 213 45.50 4.35 -10.47
CA GLU A 213 45.91 3.92 -9.13
C GLU A 213 47.39 3.48 -9.11
N TRP A 214 47.86 2.80 -10.16
CA TRP A 214 49.27 2.41 -10.28
C TRP A 214 50.24 3.60 -10.30
N LEU A 215 49.85 4.74 -10.88
CA LEU A 215 50.66 5.97 -10.89
C LEU A 215 50.65 6.69 -9.54
N GLN A 216 49.61 6.50 -8.73
CA GLN A 216 49.48 7.11 -7.41
C GLN A 216 50.31 6.38 -6.35
N VAL A 217 50.48 5.06 -6.50
CA VAL A 217 51.36 4.23 -5.65
C VAL A 217 52.85 4.46 -5.94
N LEU A 218 53.22 4.90 -7.16
CA LEU A 218 54.60 5.21 -7.54
C LEU A 218 55.05 6.64 -7.19
N ALA A 219 54.17 7.47 -6.62
CA ALA A 219 54.43 8.86 -6.26
C ALA A 219 54.65 9.11 -4.76
N CYS A 220 54.89 8.05 -3.97
CA CYS A 220 55.37 8.12 -2.58
C CYS A 220 56.80 7.59 -2.47
#